data_AF-A0A2G8K745-F1
#
_entry.id   AF-A0A2G8K745-F1
#
_cell.length_a   1.000
_cell.length_b   1.000
_cell.length_c   1.000
_cell.angle_alpha   90.00
_cell.angle_beta   90.00
_cell.angle_gamma   90.00
#
_symmetry.space_group_name_H-M   'P 1'
#
loop_
_entity.id
_entity.type
_entity.pdbx_description
1 polymer ?
#
loop_
_entity_poly.entity_id
_entity_poly.type
_entity_poly.pdbx_seq_one_letter_code
_entity_poly.pdbx_strand_id
1 'polypeptide(L)'
;MKLECKCHGVSGACNIRTCWKAMEEFTEVGQYLRTMYDAATEVTMNRDGNGLLVSSKRRRRKPSKSNLVYFERSPDYCSMNPETGSLGTGGRFCNRTSTGPDGCDVMCCGRGYNTMRVRQTSQCECKFHWCCVVECQECTEVVDVHTCKHSAAERDTDSRQRPIPDQPLIEDRDFQIITQAPIAGRQTQPEPPERSKRWSRFLRV
;
A
#
# COMPACT_ATOMS: atom_id res chain seq x y z
N MET A 1 14.01 -11.37 9.33
CA MET A 1 14.90 -10.40 10.01
C MET A 1 16.24 -10.39 9.30
N LYS A 2 16.81 -9.21 9.10
CA LYS A 2 18.15 -9.04 8.53
C LYS A 2 19.13 -8.55 9.59
N LEU A 3 20.40 -8.91 9.43
CA LEU A 3 21.47 -8.36 10.25
C LEU A 3 21.87 -7.01 9.67
N GLU A 4 21.64 -5.94 10.42
CA GLU A 4 22.14 -4.61 10.07
C GLU A 4 23.35 -4.29 10.94
N CYS A 5 24.33 -3.62 10.35
CA CYS A 5 25.56 -3.23 11.03
C CYS A 5 25.88 -1.77 10.74
N LYS A 6 26.33 -1.05 11.77
CA LYS A 6 26.92 0.29 11.62
C LYS A 6 28.42 0.22 11.89
N CYS A 7 29.19 0.77 10.97
CA CYS A 7 30.64 0.88 11.05
C CYS A 7 31.02 2.14 11.84
N HIS A 8 32.04 2.02 12.70
CA HIS A 8 32.46 3.09 13.61
C HIS A 8 33.96 3.42 13.53
N GLY A 9 34.67 2.91 12.52
CA GLY A 9 36.09 3.21 12.31
C GLY A 9 36.32 4.63 11.80
N VAL A 10 37.57 5.09 11.93
CA VAL A 10 38.02 6.42 11.47
C VAL A 10 37.67 6.60 9.98
N SER A 11 37.11 7.74 9.62
CA SER A 11 36.68 8.07 8.25
C SER A 11 35.68 7.07 7.63
N GLY A 12 34.88 6.39 8.45
CA GLY A 12 33.89 5.41 7.98
C GLY A 12 34.45 4.01 7.75
N ALA A 13 35.69 3.72 8.18
CA ALA A 13 36.24 2.36 8.16
C ALA A 13 35.37 1.39 8.98
N CYS A 14 35.33 0.11 8.59
CA CYS A 14 34.50 -0.90 9.24
C CYS A 14 35.29 -1.95 10.04
N ASN A 15 36.49 -1.59 10.52
CA ASN A 15 37.33 -2.43 11.39
C ASN A 15 36.67 -2.67 12.76
N ILE A 16 35.86 -1.74 13.24
CA ILE A 16 34.94 -1.92 14.36
C ILE A 16 33.51 -1.62 13.90
N ARG A 17 32.59 -2.52 14.22
CA ARG A 17 31.18 -2.39 13.86
C ARG A 17 30.28 -2.97 14.94
N THR A 18 29.10 -2.38 15.08
CA THR A 18 28.04 -2.89 15.93
C THR A 18 26.92 -3.37 15.05
N CYS A 19 26.43 -4.59 15.29
CA CYS A 19 25.34 -5.17 14.52
C CYS A 19 24.14 -5.50 15.40
N TRP A 20 22.94 -5.41 14.84
CA TRP A 20 21.68 -5.79 15.47
C TRP A 20 20.78 -6.48 14.45
N LYS A 21 19.82 -7.27 14.96
CA LYS A 21 18.77 -7.82 14.10
C LYS A 21 17.74 -6.73 13.86
N ALA A 22 17.59 -6.33 12.61
CA ALA A 22 16.56 -5.41 12.17
C ALA A 22 15.46 -6.16 11.42
N MET A 23 14.28 -5.55 11.35
CA MET A 23 13.23 -6.01 10.47
C MET A 23 13.60 -5.68 9.02
N GLU A 24 13.11 -6.48 8.09
CA GLU A 24 13.11 -6.15 6.68
C GLU A 24 12.27 -4.89 6.41
N GLU A 25 12.48 -4.29 5.25
CA GLU A 25 11.57 -3.27 4.75
C GLU A 25 10.17 -3.89 4.59
N PHE A 26 9.13 -3.11 4.89
CA PHE A 26 7.76 -3.62 4.82
C PHE A 26 7.35 -4.04 3.40
N THR A 27 7.94 -3.42 2.37
CA THR A 27 7.77 -3.81 0.96
C THR A 27 8.14 -5.28 0.73
N GLU A 28 9.29 -5.72 1.26
CA GLU A 28 9.77 -7.11 1.16
C GLU A 28 8.85 -8.08 1.92
N VAL A 29 8.40 -7.67 3.12
CA VAL A 29 7.44 -8.46 3.91
C VAL A 29 6.11 -8.60 3.15
N GLY A 30 5.63 -7.53 2.51
CA GLY A 30 4.42 -7.52 1.70
C GLY A 30 4.51 -8.44 0.49
N GLN A 31 5.62 -8.39 -0.26
CA GLN A 31 5.87 -9.28 -1.39
C GLN A 31 5.96 -10.75 -0.95
N TYR A 32 6.63 -11.01 0.17
CA TYR A 32 6.69 -12.35 0.76
C TYR A 32 5.29 -12.87 1.09
N LEU A 33 4.49 -12.08 1.82
CA LEU A 33 3.12 -12.47 2.17
C LEU A 33 2.22 -12.61 0.94
N ARG A 34 2.40 -11.78 -0.09
CA ARG A 34 1.68 -11.90 -1.35
C ARG A 34 1.96 -13.23 -2.05
N THR A 35 3.23 -13.64 -2.09
CA THR A 35 3.63 -14.95 -2.63
C THR A 35 2.99 -16.10 -1.84
N MET A 36 2.94 -15.98 -0.51
CA MET A 36 2.27 -16.97 0.34
C MET A 36 0.75 -16.99 0.15
N TYR A 37 0.14 -15.83 -0.15
CA TYR A 37 -1.27 -15.69 -0.47
C TYR A 37 -1.62 -16.36 -1.80
N ASP A 38 -0.84 -16.09 -2.86
CA ASP A 38 -1.05 -16.70 -4.18
C ASP A 38 -0.83 -18.23 -4.15
N ALA A 39 -0.05 -18.74 -3.18
CA ALA A 39 0.20 -20.15 -2.94
C ALA A 39 -0.66 -20.78 -1.82
N ALA A 40 -1.66 -20.06 -1.29
CA ALA A 40 -2.45 -20.51 -0.16
C ALA A 40 -3.21 -21.82 -0.44
N THR A 41 -3.42 -22.64 0.59
CA THR A 41 -4.01 -23.98 0.44
C THR A 41 -5.41 -24.05 1.03
N GLU A 42 -6.36 -24.55 0.24
CA GLU A 42 -7.74 -24.85 0.69
C GLU A 42 -7.73 -26.03 1.67
N VAL A 43 -8.36 -25.86 2.82
CA VAL A 43 -8.46 -26.85 3.89
C VAL A 43 -9.92 -27.07 4.33
N THR A 44 -10.21 -28.27 4.81
CA THR A 44 -11.50 -28.64 5.41
C THR A 44 -11.30 -29.09 6.85
N MET A 45 -12.32 -28.94 7.69
CA MET A 45 -12.30 -29.46 9.05
C MET A 45 -12.31 -30.99 9.05
N ASN A 46 -11.50 -31.59 9.94
CA ASN A 46 -11.58 -33.02 10.22
C ASN A 46 -12.92 -33.35 10.91
N ARG A 47 -13.43 -34.58 10.70
CA ARG A 47 -14.69 -35.06 11.31
C ARG A 47 -14.67 -35.02 12.84
N ASP A 48 -13.48 -35.18 13.43
CA ASP A 48 -13.29 -35.15 14.88
C ASP A 48 -13.10 -33.74 15.44
N GLY A 49 -13.21 -32.68 14.62
CA GLY A 49 -13.05 -31.28 15.02
C GLY A 49 -11.63 -30.84 15.39
N ASN A 50 -10.71 -31.79 15.57
CA ASN A 50 -9.38 -31.54 16.14
C ASN A 50 -8.30 -31.13 15.13
N GLY A 51 -8.65 -30.74 13.90
CA GLY A 51 -7.65 -30.29 12.93
C GLY A 51 -8.16 -30.00 11.52
N LEU A 52 -7.25 -29.46 10.72
CA LEU A 52 -7.46 -29.09 9.32
C LEU A 52 -6.86 -30.16 8.39
N LEU A 53 -7.64 -30.60 7.41
CA LEU A 53 -7.24 -31.51 6.34
C LEU A 53 -7.12 -30.71 5.04
N VAL A 54 -6.16 -31.04 4.18
CA VAL A 54 -6.04 -30.39 2.87
C VAL A 54 -7.16 -30.88 1.94
N SER A 55 -7.95 -29.95 1.39
CA SER A 55 -9.12 -30.26 0.55
C SER A 55 -8.71 -30.91 -0.79
N SER A 56 -7.52 -30.57 -1.30
CA SER A 56 -7.05 -31.08 -2.60
C SER A 56 -6.31 -32.41 -2.49
N LYS A 57 -6.87 -33.47 -3.10
CA LYS A 57 -6.25 -34.82 -3.20
C LYS A 57 -4.85 -34.83 -3.84
N ARG A 58 -4.51 -33.81 -4.64
CA ARG A 58 -3.20 -33.69 -5.33
C ARG A 58 -2.10 -33.11 -4.44
N ARG A 59 -2.44 -32.38 -3.37
CA ARG A 59 -1.49 -31.79 -2.42
C ARG A 59 -1.66 -32.46 -1.05
N ARG A 60 -1.22 -33.72 -0.92
CA ARG A 60 -1.29 -34.48 0.34
C ARG A 60 -0.33 -34.00 1.43
N ARG A 61 0.58 -33.08 1.12
CA ARG A 61 1.52 -32.54 2.11
C ARG A 61 0.78 -31.56 3.03
N LYS A 62 0.83 -31.84 4.32
CA LYS A 62 0.35 -30.93 5.36
C LYS A 62 1.05 -29.57 5.22
N PRO A 63 0.32 -28.44 5.23
CA PRO A 63 0.92 -27.11 5.14
C PRO A 63 1.94 -26.90 6.27
N SER A 64 3.04 -26.20 5.98
CA SER A 64 3.98 -25.75 7.00
C SER A 64 3.37 -24.62 7.83
N LYS A 65 3.96 -24.31 8.99
CA LYS A 65 3.55 -23.19 9.85
C LYS A 65 3.64 -21.82 9.15
N SER A 66 4.46 -21.70 8.11
CA SER A 66 4.61 -20.49 7.32
C SER A 66 3.61 -20.36 6.17
N ASN A 67 2.85 -21.41 5.84
CA ASN A 67 1.88 -21.38 4.76
C ASN A 67 0.57 -20.71 5.18
N LEU A 68 -0.01 -19.92 4.28
CA LEU A 68 -1.38 -19.43 4.43
C LEU A 68 -2.37 -20.53 3.99
N VAL A 69 -3.49 -20.63 4.71
CA VAL A 69 -4.56 -21.59 4.45
C VAL A 69 -5.91 -20.89 4.48
N TYR A 70 -6.87 -21.40 3.72
CA TYR A 70 -8.25 -20.89 3.68
C TYR A 70 -9.24 -22.05 3.64
N PHE A 71 -10.46 -21.86 4.14
CA PHE A 71 -11.48 -22.90 4.17
C PHE A 71 -12.71 -22.58 3.30
N GLU A 72 -12.95 -21.29 3.05
CA GLU A 72 -14.01 -20.80 2.17
C GLU A 72 -13.43 -20.13 0.93
N ARG A 73 -14.10 -20.32 -0.20
CA ARG A 73 -13.70 -19.71 -1.47
C ARG A 73 -14.03 -18.22 -1.45
N SER A 74 -13.14 -17.43 -2.04
CA SER A 74 -13.39 -15.99 -2.18
C SER A 74 -14.64 -15.73 -3.04
N PRO A 75 -15.46 -14.74 -2.66
CA PRO A 75 -16.60 -14.33 -3.48
C PRO A 75 -16.16 -13.67 -4.78
N ASP A 76 -17.13 -13.39 -5.66
CA ASP A 76 -16.90 -12.51 -6.79
C ASP A 76 -16.79 -11.05 -6.32
N TYR A 77 -15.68 -10.40 -6.66
CA TYR A 77 -15.41 -8.99 -6.33
C TYR A 77 -15.74 -8.04 -7.50
N CYS A 78 -16.18 -8.57 -8.65
CA CYS A 78 -16.43 -7.77 -9.84
C CYS A 78 -17.65 -6.86 -9.71
N SER A 79 -18.69 -7.32 -9.01
CA SER A 79 -19.96 -6.61 -8.81
C SER A 79 -20.11 -6.18 -7.35
N MET A 80 -20.84 -5.07 -7.14
CA MET A 80 -21.21 -4.67 -5.79
C MET A 80 -22.12 -5.73 -5.16
N ASN A 81 -21.72 -6.24 -4.00
CA ASN A 81 -22.52 -7.16 -3.20
C ASN A 81 -22.38 -6.81 -1.71
N PRO A 82 -23.41 -6.19 -1.10
CA PRO A 82 -23.41 -5.83 0.32
C PRO A 82 -23.28 -7.03 1.27
N GLU A 83 -23.75 -8.22 0.89
CA GLU A 83 -23.71 -9.41 1.76
C GLU A 83 -22.27 -9.90 1.96
N THR A 84 -21.46 -9.83 0.90
CA THR A 84 -20.03 -10.22 0.95
C THR A 84 -19.12 -9.03 1.30
N GLY A 85 -19.66 -7.82 1.36
CA GLY A 85 -18.90 -6.58 1.53
C GLY A 85 -18.13 -6.15 0.28
N SER A 86 -18.40 -6.73 -0.89
CA SER A 86 -17.79 -6.33 -2.15
C SER A 86 -18.35 -5.00 -2.64
N LEU A 87 -17.49 -4.02 -2.91
CA LEU A 87 -17.87 -2.74 -3.51
C LEU A 87 -17.94 -2.80 -5.04
N GLY A 88 -17.52 -3.90 -5.66
CA GLY A 88 -17.38 -4.01 -7.10
C GLY A 88 -16.12 -3.33 -7.64
N THR A 89 -15.93 -3.43 -8.96
CA THR A 89 -14.77 -2.80 -9.64
C THR A 89 -15.13 -1.62 -10.55
N GLY A 90 -16.40 -1.21 -10.60
CA GLY A 90 -16.83 0.00 -11.31
C GLY A 90 -16.07 1.24 -10.83
N GLY A 91 -15.67 2.11 -11.77
CA GLY A 91 -14.97 3.36 -11.46
C GLY A 91 -13.49 3.22 -11.10
N ARG A 92 -12.95 2.01 -10.91
CA ARG A 92 -11.53 1.80 -10.59
C ARG A 92 -10.62 2.08 -11.79
N PHE A 93 -9.43 2.64 -11.54
CA PHE A 93 -8.40 2.83 -12.56
C PHE A 93 -7.77 1.52 -12.97
N CYS A 94 -7.67 1.29 -14.27
CA CYS A 94 -7.04 0.10 -14.83
C CYS A 94 -5.91 0.46 -15.79
N ASN A 95 -4.97 -0.47 -15.97
CA ASN A 95 -3.87 -0.31 -16.90
C ASN A 95 -4.19 -1.05 -18.21
N ARG A 96 -4.26 -0.32 -19.33
CA ARG A 96 -4.59 -0.91 -20.64
C ARG A 96 -3.47 -1.80 -21.19
N THR A 97 -2.21 -1.52 -20.86
CA THR A 97 -1.06 -2.26 -21.41
C THR A 97 -0.69 -3.48 -20.56
N SER A 98 -1.18 -3.55 -19.32
CA SER A 98 -0.92 -4.70 -18.44
C SER A 98 -1.83 -5.88 -18.79
N THR A 99 -1.26 -7.08 -18.77
CA THR A 99 -1.98 -8.35 -18.83
C THR A 99 -2.22 -8.97 -17.45
N GLY A 100 -1.73 -8.32 -16.40
CA GLY A 100 -1.86 -8.76 -15.01
C GLY A 100 -3.21 -8.43 -14.38
N PRO A 101 -3.33 -8.58 -13.04
CA PRO A 101 -4.55 -8.24 -12.29
C PRO A 101 -4.93 -6.75 -12.35
N ASP A 102 -3.96 -5.88 -12.65
CA ASP A 102 -4.16 -4.45 -12.88
C ASP A 102 -4.61 -4.12 -14.31
N GLY A 103 -4.54 -5.11 -15.21
CA GLY A 103 -4.97 -5.03 -16.60
C GLY A 103 -6.46 -4.73 -16.72
N CYS A 104 -6.85 -3.87 -17.66
CA CYS A 104 -8.25 -3.50 -17.83
C CYS A 104 -9.18 -4.68 -18.13
N ASP A 105 -8.71 -5.72 -18.81
CA ASP A 105 -9.52 -6.91 -19.10
C ASP A 105 -9.88 -7.69 -17.82
N VAL A 106 -8.92 -7.80 -16.90
CA VAL A 106 -9.09 -8.52 -15.62
C VAL A 106 -9.75 -7.64 -14.58
N MET A 107 -9.24 -6.42 -14.35
CA MET A 107 -9.76 -5.50 -13.34
C MET A 107 -11.21 -5.09 -13.60
N CYS A 108 -11.58 -4.90 -14.88
CA CYS A 108 -12.94 -4.55 -15.26
C CYS A 108 -13.80 -5.78 -15.58
N CYS A 109 -13.29 -6.99 -15.35
CA CYS A 109 -14.00 -8.26 -15.51
C CYS A 109 -14.69 -8.40 -16.87
N GLY A 110 -14.03 -7.98 -17.95
CA GLY A 110 -14.56 -8.02 -19.31
C GLY A 110 -15.68 -7.02 -19.64
N ARG A 111 -16.07 -6.13 -18.72
CA ARG A 111 -17.11 -5.10 -18.97
C ARG A 111 -16.63 -3.94 -19.85
N GLY A 112 -15.31 -3.88 -20.09
CA GLY A 112 -14.64 -2.75 -20.73
C GLY A 112 -14.44 -1.55 -19.78
N TYR A 113 -13.86 -0.49 -20.33
CA TYR A 113 -13.44 0.70 -19.60
C TYR A 113 -13.77 1.97 -20.39
N ASN A 114 -13.85 3.09 -19.68
CA ASN A 114 -13.91 4.43 -20.23
C ASN A 114 -12.48 4.98 -20.34
N THR A 115 -12.23 5.81 -21.35
CA THR A 115 -10.96 6.51 -21.52
C THR A 115 -11.22 8.00 -21.43
N MET A 116 -10.51 8.66 -20.52
CA MET A 116 -10.57 10.10 -20.33
C MET A 116 -9.18 10.69 -20.53
N ARG A 117 -9.10 11.73 -21.35
CA ARG A 117 -7.84 12.41 -21.60
C ARG A 117 -7.67 13.55 -20.60
N VAL A 118 -6.69 13.44 -19.71
CA VAL A 118 -6.47 14.35 -18.58
C VAL A 118 -5.14 15.06 -18.76
N ARG A 119 -5.10 16.36 -18.44
CA ARG A 119 -3.84 17.11 -18.34
C ARG A 119 -3.21 16.83 -16.99
N GLN A 120 -2.05 16.20 -16.99
CA GLN A 120 -1.26 15.93 -15.79
C GLN A 120 -0.05 16.85 -15.77
N THR A 121 0.08 17.63 -14.70
CA THR A 121 1.24 18.50 -14.49
C THR A 121 2.18 17.83 -13.50
N SER A 122 3.45 17.71 -13.87
CA SER A 122 4.50 17.11 -13.04
C SER A 122 5.77 17.95 -13.08
N GLN A 123 6.62 17.78 -12.06
CA GLN A 123 7.94 18.41 -12.05
C GLN A 123 8.89 17.61 -12.95
N CYS A 124 9.54 18.31 -13.86
CA CYS A 124 10.43 17.74 -14.87
C CYS A 124 11.70 18.59 -15.00
N GLU A 125 12.68 18.06 -15.74
CA GLU A 125 13.93 18.77 -16.06
C GLU A 125 14.64 19.41 -14.86
N CYS A 126 14.58 18.72 -13.71
CA CYS A 126 15.17 19.21 -12.47
C CYS A 126 16.69 19.34 -12.58
N LYS A 127 17.20 20.54 -12.32
CA LYS A 127 18.64 20.85 -12.29
C LYS A 127 19.09 21.13 -10.87
N PHE A 128 20.18 20.49 -10.47
CA PHE A 128 20.83 20.77 -9.20
C PHE A 128 21.84 21.89 -9.39
N HIS A 129 21.68 22.97 -8.63
CA HIS A 129 22.62 24.08 -8.56
C HIS A 129 23.53 23.87 -7.35
N TRP A 130 24.84 23.80 -7.59
CA TRP A 130 25.83 23.59 -6.54
C TRP A 130 25.72 24.70 -5.47
N CYS A 131 25.76 24.30 -4.20
CA CYS A 131 25.22 25.02 -3.03
C CYS A 131 23.68 25.02 -2.92
N CYS A 132 23.13 23.83 -3.22
CA CYS A 132 22.02 23.15 -2.52
C CYS A 132 20.58 23.48 -2.93
N VAL A 133 20.36 23.98 -4.14
CA VAL A 133 19.01 24.20 -4.67
C VAL A 133 18.74 23.24 -5.83
N VAL A 134 17.55 22.64 -5.83
CA VAL A 134 17.01 21.91 -6.98
C VAL A 134 15.93 22.79 -7.61
N GLU A 135 16.13 23.17 -8.85
CA GLU A 135 15.14 23.92 -9.63
C GLU A 135 14.55 22.99 -10.69
N CYS A 136 13.23 22.84 -10.68
CA CYS A 136 12.49 22.02 -11.65
C CYS A 136 11.54 22.89 -12.46
N GLN A 137 11.23 22.47 -13.67
CA GLN A 137 10.17 23.07 -14.48
C GLN A 137 8.86 22.30 -14.26
N GLU A 138 7.73 22.97 -14.51
CA GLU A 138 6.42 22.31 -14.55
C GLU A 138 6.12 21.86 -15.99
N CYS A 139 6.13 20.56 -16.22
CA CYS A 139 5.70 19.98 -17.48
C CYS A 139 4.24 19.58 -17.38
N THR A 140 3.43 19.98 -18.37
CA THR A 140 2.05 19.50 -18.49
C THR A 140 1.96 18.56 -19.69
N GLU A 141 1.62 17.31 -19.42
CA GLU A 141 1.38 16.29 -20.42
C GLU A 141 -0.09 15.89 -20.46
N VAL A 142 -0.51 15.39 -21.62
CA VAL A 142 -1.89 14.95 -21.84
C VAL A 142 -1.89 13.43 -21.85
N VAL A 143 -2.36 12.82 -20.77
CA VAL A 143 -2.36 11.37 -20.57
C VAL A 143 -3.77 10.80 -20.69
N ASP A 144 -3.88 9.63 -21.30
CA ASP A 144 -5.14 8.89 -21.37
C ASP A 144 -5.28 8.03 -20.11
N VAL A 145 -6.30 8.30 -19.32
CA VAL A 145 -6.62 7.61 -18.07
C VAL A 145 -7.80 6.67 -18.30
N HIS A 146 -7.68 5.42 -17.84
CA HIS A 146 -8.69 4.38 -18.07
C HIS A 146 -9.39 3.99 -16.76
N THR A 147 -10.73 3.97 -16.77
CA THR A 147 -11.55 3.57 -15.62
C THR A 147 -12.58 2.52 -15.98
N CYS A 148 -12.76 1.52 -15.12
CA CYS A 148 -13.71 0.43 -15.36
C CYS A 148 -15.15 0.91 -15.44
N LYS A 149 -15.93 0.36 -16.38
CA LYS A 149 -17.36 0.64 -16.48
C LYS A 149 -18.13 -0.01 -15.31
N HIS A 150 -19.11 0.73 -14.78
CA HIS A 150 -20.07 0.22 -13.80
C HIS A 150 -20.93 -0.90 -14.39
N SER A 151 -21.39 -1.81 -13.54
CA SER A 151 -22.29 -2.89 -13.97
C SER A 151 -23.69 -2.34 -14.29
N ALA A 152 -24.49 -3.10 -15.05
CA ALA A 152 -25.86 -2.68 -15.38
C ALA A 152 -26.76 -2.49 -14.14
N ALA A 153 -26.51 -3.25 -13.06
CA ALA A 153 -27.23 -3.14 -11.79
C ALA A 153 -26.87 -1.88 -11.00
N GLU A 154 -25.65 -1.34 -11.14
CA GLU A 154 -25.17 -0.15 -10.42
C GLU A 154 -25.62 1.17 -11.06
N ARG A 155 -25.92 1.18 -12.36
CA ARG A 155 -26.37 2.38 -13.09
C ARG A 155 -27.75 2.88 -12.64
N ASP A 156 -28.56 2.02 -12.05
CA ASP A 156 -29.91 2.36 -11.58
C ASP A 156 -29.89 3.05 -10.20
N THR A 157 -28.85 2.81 -9.40
CA THR A 157 -28.60 3.51 -8.13
C THR A 157 -28.03 4.91 -8.33
N ASP A 158 -27.16 5.12 -9.31
CA ASP A 158 -26.55 6.44 -9.61
C ASP A 158 -27.59 7.49 -10.04
N SER A 159 -28.70 7.04 -10.64
CA SER A 159 -29.84 7.91 -11.00
C SER A 159 -30.62 8.43 -9.77
N ARG A 160 -30.36 7.92 -8.57
CA ARG A 160 -30.94 8.38 -7.28
C ARG A 160 -29.93 9.06 -6.37
N GLN A 161 -28.64 9.02 -6.70
CA GLN A 161 -27.65 9.90 -6.09
C GLN A 161 -27.81 11.28 -6.72
N ARG A 162 -28.57 12.15 -6.03
CA ARG A 162 -28.45 13.59 -6.26
C ARG A 162 -26.96 13.95 -6.27
N PRO A 163 -26.48 14.78 -7.21
CA PRO A 163 -25.15 15.35 -7.07
C PRO A 163 -25.06 15.94 -5.66
N ILE A 164 -24.04 15.53 -4.92
CA ILE A 164 -23.63 16.25 -3.72
C ILE A 164 -23.50 17.70 -4.19
N PRO A 165 -24.23 18.66 -3.60
CA PRO A 165 -24.09 20.05 -3.98
C PRO A 165 -22.62 20.39 -3.92
N ASP A 166 -22.07 20.93 -5.01
CA ASP A 166 -20.71 21.44 -5.05
C ASP A 166 -20.49 22.22 -3.76
N GLN A 167 -19.67 21.67 -2.85
CA GLN A 167 -19.20 22.46 -1.73
C GLN A 167 -18.43 23.61 -2.38
N PRO A 168 -18.77 24.86 -2.06
CA PRO A 168 -18.08 25.99 -2.64
C PRO A 168 -16.59 25.83 -2.32
N LEU A 169 -15.78 25.93 -3.37
CA LEU A 169 -14.36 26.22 -3.26
C LEU A 169 -14.25 27.37 -2.25
N ILE A 170 -13.63 27.09 -1.11
CA ILE A 170 -13.19 28.13 -0.19
C ILE A 170 -12.14 28.91 -0.98
N GLU A 171 -12.58 29.98 -1.64
CA GLU A 171 -11.74 31.14 -1.92
C GLU A 171 -11.44 31.81 -0.58
N ASP A 172 -10.45 31.29 0.14
CA ASP A 172 -9.73 32.10 1.11
C ASP A 172 -8.33 32.35 0.56
N ARG A 173 -8.22 33.56 0.02
CA ARG A 173 -7.01 34.36 -0.02
C ARG A 173 -6.30 34.27 1.33
N ASP A 174 -4.97 34.30 1.27
CA ASP A 174 -4.02 34.33 2.41
C ASP A 174 -3.49 32.96 2.87
N PHE A 175 -2.91 32.20 1.94
CA PHE A 175 -1.72 31.40 2.27
C PHE A 175 -0.48 32.13 1.72
N GLN A 176 0.02 33.08 2.50
CA GLN A 176 1.38 33.58 2.32
C GLN A 176 2.35 32.40 2.48
N ILE A 177 3.08 32.18 1.40
CA ILE A 177 4.27 31.36 1.29
C ILE A 177 5.27 31.82 2.37
N ILE A 178 5.48 31.02 3.42
CA ILE A 178 6.68 31.15 4.25
C ILE A 178 7.81 30.40 3.54
N THR A 179 8.39 31.06 2.55
CA THR A 179 9.74 30.74 2.08
C THR A 179 10.75 31.36 3.03
N GLN A 180 11.65 30.50 3.52
CA GLN A 180 13.01 30.79 4.01
C GLN A 180 13.14 31.43 5.41
N ALA A 181 13.64 30.61 6.35
CA ALA A 181 14.52 31.07 7.42
C ALA A 181 15.82 30.23 7.37
N PRO A 182 17.00 30.85 7.49
CA PRO A 182 18.28 30.16 7.37
C PRO A 182 18.60 29.38 8.66
N ILE A 183 19.12 28.15 8.50
CA ILE A 183 19.66 27.35 9.60
C ILE A 183 21.10 27.83 9.86
N ALA A 184 21.26 28.67 10.89
CA ALA A 184 22.54 28.86 11.58
C ALA A 184 22.51 28.05 12.88
N GLY A 185 23.48 27.16 13.06
CA GLY A 185 23.56 26.29 14.23
C GLY A 185 24.03 27.00 15.50
N ARG A 186 23.71 26.44 16.67
CA ARG A 186 24.67 25.95 17.68
C ARG A 186 23.91 25.26 18.83
N GLN A 187 24.63 24.33 19.45
CA GLN A 187 24.28 23.39 20.51
C GLN A 187 23.73 24.03 21.80
N THR A 188 22.81 23.33 22.48
CA THR A 188 22.93 22.90 23.88
C THR A 188 21.92 21.78 24.17
N GLN A 189 22.39 20.66 24.75
CA GLN A 189 21.55 19.59 25.27
C GLN A 189 21.01 19.94 26.66
N PRO A 190 19.87 19.38 27.08
CA PRO A 190 19.60 19.08 28.48
C PRO A 190 19.68 17.57 28.75
N GLU A 191 20.38 17.24 29.84
CA GLU A 191 20.54 15.92 30.46
C GLU A 191 19.20 15.26 30.88
N PRO A 192 19.17 13.91 31.02
CA PRO A 192 17.96 13.16 31.35
C PRO A 192 17.72 13.09 32.88
N PRO A 193 16.46 13.12 33.37
CA PRO A 193 16.20 12.81 34.77
C PRO A 193 16.13 11.29 35.00
N GLU A 194 16.58 10.93 36.21
CA GLU A 194 16.80 9.59 36.73
C GLU A 194 15.56 8.67 36.77
N ARG A 195 15.90 7.37 36.73
CA ARG A 195 15.07 6.21 37.08
C ARG A 195 14.27 6.42 38.36
N SER A 196 12.94 6.25 38.27
CA SER A 196 12.16 5.71 39.39
C SER A 196 11.65 4.31 39.05
N LYS A 197 11.88 3.41 40.01
CA LYS A 197 11.37 2.04 40.07
C LYS A 197 9.87 2.14 40.40
N ARG A 198 8.99 1.33 39.79
CA ARG A 198 8.37 0.14 40.43
C ARG A 198 7.11 -0.39 39.67
N TRP A 199 7.17 -1.64 39.17
CA TRP A 199 6.18 -2.76 39.16
C TRP A 199 4.75 -2.49 38.60
N SER A 200 4.02 -3.30 37.83
CA SER A 200 3.86 -4.76 37.70
C SER A 200 3.09 -5.11 36.41
N ARG A 201 3.30 -6.34 35.92
CA ARG A 201 2.36 -7.30 35.26
C ARG A 201 1.33 -6.77 34.25
N PHE A 202 1.36 -7.29 33.02
CA PHE A 202 0.19 -7.97 32.41
C PHE A 202 0.63 -9.02 31.38
N LEU A 203 -0.22 -10.05 31.27
CA LEU A 203 0.02 -11.36 30.65
C LEU A 203 0.09 -11.33 29.13
N ARG A 204 0.89 -12.27 28.60
CA ARG A 204 0.78 -12.79 27.23
C ARG A 204 -0.55 -13.53 27.06
N VAL A 205 -1.20 -13.32 25.92
CA VAL A 205 -2.06 -14.29 25.24
C VAL A 205 -1.27 -14.84 24.07
#